data_AF-A0A1B7MU44-F1
#
_entry.id   AF-A0A1B7MU44-F1
#
_cell.length_a   1.000
_cell.length_b   1.000
_cell.length_c   1.000
_cell.angle_alpha   90.00
_cell.angle_beta   90.00
_cell.angle_gamma   90.00
#
_symmetry.space_group_name_H-M   'P 1'
#
loop_
_entity.id
_entity.type
_entity.pdbx_description
1 polymer ?
#
loop_
_entity_poly.entity_id
_entity_poly.type
_entity_poly.pdbx_seq_one_letter_code
_entity_poly.pdbx_strand_id
1 'polypeptide(L)'
;MTTTLDNKALASIRQAIATFLQRCDLQYTPVTLDEELYAECCQDAINRGLPMDGNYSIRPFLAVGVALISNAYAHLPDRSTRMWICLYTAVCTTIDDIVDKGQDITHVYRFNERFASCQPQADPVLTALDALLREVVHHYPPLVSNLIVTSSLNFVSSLLLDHETKGMKISADAPLYPEYSRLLSGLADAYGLFIFPPALPLGEYIQCMPDLKFVINHTNDILSYYKEEIEGETVNYLSLMAVSLALTKQDALHQLSENTIQAHHNTMQVLRPDTEACDAFLSFFQGYFGFHAALRRYKLEDIMLEKSSS
;
A
#
# COMPACT_ATOMS: atom_id res chain seq x y z
N MET A 1 -13.45 22.41 -3.93
CA MET A 1 -13.16 23.02 -5.24
C MET A 1 -12.05 22.18 -5.85
N THR A 2 -12.33 21.40 -6.89
CA THR A 2 -11.30 20.65 -7.62
C THR A 2 -10.42 21.66 -8.35
N THR A 3 -9.19 21.84 -7.89
CA THR A 3 -8.18 22.61 -8.60
C THR A 3 -7.86 21.88 -9.90
N THR A 4 -8.24 22.45 -11.04
CA THR A 4 -7.78 21.97 -12.34
C THR A 4 -6.26 22.15 -12.41
N LEU A 5 -5.52 21.03 -12.48
CA LEU A 5 -4.08 21.08 -12.73
C LEU A 5 -3.80 21.87 -14.02
N ASP A 6 -2.69 22.61 -14.01
CA ASP A 6 -2.15 23.18 -15.25
C ASP A 6 -1.90 22.06 -16.27
N ASN A 7 -2.23 22.32 -17.54
CA ASN A 7 -2.06 21.37 -18.65
C ASN A 7 -0.62 20.87 -18.75
N LYS A 8 0.37 21.73 -18.46
CA LYS A 8 1.78 21.34 -18.46
C LYS A 8 2.09 20.34 -17.34
N ALA A 9 1.56 20.57 -16.14
CA ALA A 9 1.73 19.66 -15.00
C ALA A 9 1.06 18.31 -15.27
N LEU A 10 -0.17 18.31 -15.80
CA LEU A 10 -0.87 17.10 -16.21
C LEU A 10 -0.09 16.29 -17.26
N ALA A 11 0.42 16.95 -18.30
CA ALA A 11 1.23 16.30 -19.33
C ALA A 11 2.52 15.69 -18.75
N SER A 12 3.16 16.39 -17.80
CA SER A 12 4.35 15.88 -17.12
C SER A 12 4.05 14.63 -16.28
N ILE A 13 2.95 14.61 -15.54
CA ILE A 13 2.54 13.46 -14.72
C ILE A 13 2.25 12.26 -15.62
N ARG A 14 1.48 12.47 -16.70
CA ARG A 14 1.18 11.44 -17.70
C ARG A 14 2.46 10.85 -18.28
N GLN A 15 3.41 11.71 -18.68
CA GLN A 15 4.68 11.25 -19.25
C GLN A 15 5.50 10.44 -18.23
N ALA A 16 5.60 10.89 -16.99
CA ALA A 16 6.34 10.19 -15.94
C ALA A 16 5.76 8.79 -15.67
N ILE A 17 4.44 8.69 -15.51
CA ILE A 17 3.76 7.41 -15.27
C ILE A 17 3.88 6.51 -16.50
N ALA A 18 3.68 7.02 -17.71
CA ALA A 18 3.84 6.21 -18.93
C ALA A 18 5.27 5.67 -19.09
N THR A 19 6.28 6.49 -18.82
CA THR A 19 7.69 6.06 -18.83
C THR A 19 7.98 5.04 -17.74
N PHE A 20 7.44 5.23 -16.53
CA PHE A 20 7.58 4.27 -15.44
C PHE A 20 7.02 2.90 -15.83
N LEU A 21 5.79 2.85 -16.35
CA LEU A 21 5.17 1.61 -16.79
C LEU A 21 5.96 0.93 -17.91
N GLN A 22 6.34 1.69 -18.94
CA GLN A 22 7.11 1.16 -20.06
C GLN A 22 8.43 0.52 -19.59
N ARG A 23 9.16 1.16 -18.67
CA ARG A 23 10.46 0.67 -18.19
C ARG A 23 10.38 -0.47 -17.19
N CYS A 24 9.19 -0.72 -16.66
CA CYS A 24 8.86 -1.85 -15.81
C CYS A 24 8.17 -2.98 -16.59
N ASP A 25 8.12 -2.90 -17.93
CA ASP A 25 7.42 -3.84 -18.80
C ASP A 25 5.91 -4.00 -18.47
N LEU A 26 5.30 -2.93 -17.95
CA LEU A 26 3.88 -2.86 -17.62
C LEU A 26 3.08 -2.16 -18.73
N GLN A 27 1.83 -2.60 -18.92
CA GLN A 27 0.89 -1.99 -19.85
C GLN A 27 -0.43 -1.68 -19.15
N TYR A 28 -0.98 -0.48 -19.39
CA TYR A 28 -2.30 -0.11 -18.88
C TYR A 28 -3.37 -1.01 -19.48
N THR A 29 -4.04 -1.76 -18.61
CA THR A 29 -5.22 -2.55 -18.95
C THR A 29 -6.33 -2.14 -17.99
N PRO A 30 -7.52 -1.75 -18.48
CA PRO A 30 -8.67 -1.53 -17.61
C PRO A 30 -8.99 -2.81 -16.84
N VAL A 31 -9.13 -2.70 -15.52
CA VAL A 31 -9.48 -3.82 -14.66
C VAL A 31 -10.82 -3.51 -14.00
N THR A 32 -11.69 -4.51 -13.95
CA THR A 32 -12.96 -4.44 -13.20
C THR A 32 -12.81 -5.17 -11.88
N LEU A 33 -13.46 -4.66 -10.84
CA LEU A 33 -13.55 -5.35 -9.56
C LEU A 33 -14.27 -6.70 -9.74
N ASP A 34 -13.78 -7.72 -9.06
CA ASP A 34 -14.44 -9.02 -9.02
C ASP A 34 -15.60 -8.98 -8.02
N GLU A 35 -16.82 -8.86 -8.55
CA GLU A 35 -18.04 -8.71 -7.75
C GLU A 35 -18.42 -10.00 -7.00
N GLU A 36 -18.11 -11.18 -7.55
CA GLU A 36 -18.36 -12.47 -6.89
C GLU A 36 -17.42 -12.62 -5.69
N LEU A 37 -16.13 -12.35 -5.91
CA LEU A 37 -15.14 -12.30 -4.84
C LEU A 37 -15.49 -11.25 -3.79
N TYR A 38 -15.99 -10.08 -4.20
CA TYR A 38 -16.41 -9.04 -3.27
C TYR A 38 -17.55 -9.52 -2.34
N ALA A 39 -18.55 -10.21 -2.91
CA ALA A 39 -19.64 -10.78 -2.12
C ALA A 39 -19.13 -11.85 -1.15
N GLU A 40 -18.20 -12.70 -1.58
CA GLU A 40 -17.54 -13.68 -0.71
C GLU A 40 -16.77 -13.02 0.44
N CYS A 41 -15.95 -12.01 0.15
CA CYS A 41 -15.20 -11.28 1.17
C CYS A 41 -16.13 -10.58 2.18
N CYS A 42 -17.25 -10.03 1.72
CA CYS A 42 -18.27 -9.47 2.60
C CYS A 42 -18.85 -10.54 3.53
N GLN A 43 -19.17 -11.72 2.99
CA GLN A 43 -19.72 -12.81 3.80
C GLN A 43 -18.70 -13.35 4.80
N ASP A 44 -17.43 -13.48 4.42
CA ASP A 44 -16.36 -13.91 5.33
C ASP A 44 -16.15 -12.89 6.46
N ALA A 45 -16.15 -11.59 6.14
CA ALA A 45 -16.09 -10.52 7.14
C ALA A 45 -17.24 -10.62 8.16
N ILE A 46 -18.47 -10.84 7.69
CA ILE A 46 -19.65 -11.05 8.55
C ILE A 46 -19.47 -12.28 9.44
N ASN A 47 -19.05 -13.41 8.85
CA ASN A 47 -18.89 -14.68 9.57
C ASN A 47 -17.82 -14.58 10.67
N ARG A 48 -16.76 -13.80 10.43
CA ARG A 48 -15.69 -13.52 11.40
C ARG A 48 -16.06 -12.43 12.41
N GLY A 49 -17.24 -11.80 12.28
CA GLY A 49 -17.71 -10.76 13.19
C GLY A 49 -16.99 -9.42 13.04
N LEU A 50 -16.38 -9.14 11.88
CA LEU A 50 -15.77 -7.85 11.60
C LEU A 50 -16.86 -6.77 11.51
N PRO A 51 -16.55 -5.50 11.86
CA PRO A 51 -17.52 -4.43 11.79
C PRO A 51 -17.89 -4.13 10.34
N MET A 52 -19.15 -4.43 9.97
CA MET A 52 -19.66 -4.23 8.60
C MET A 52 -20.58 -3.02 8.46
N ASP A 53 -20.98 -2.42 9.58
CA ASP A 53 -21.86 -1.25 9.64
C ASP A 53 -21.39 -0.27 10.74
N GLY A 54 -21.88 0.97 10.71
CA GLY A 54 -21.51 2.02 11.68
C GLY A 54 -20.16 2.69 11.39
N ASN A 55 -19.65 3.44 12.37
CA ASN A 55 -18.46 4.29 12.21
C ASN A 55 -17.16 3.50 12.01
N TYR A 56 -17.13 2.23 12.42
CA TYR A 56 -15.98 1.33 12.29
C TYR A 56 -16.13 0.34 11.13
N SER A 57 -17.11 0.55 10.24
CA SER A 57 -17.38 -0.36 9.14
C SER A 57 -16.19 -0.47 8.19
N ILE A 58 -15.74 -1.70 7.92
CA ILE A 58 -14.73 -1.97 6.88
C ILE A 58 -15.32 -2.08 5.47
N ARG A 59 -16.66 -2.12 5.35
CA ARG A 59 -17.34 -2.33 4.07
C ARG A 59 -16.93 -1.31 2.98
N PRO A 60 -16.76 0.00 3.27
CA PRO A 60 -16.29 0.96 2.27
C PRO A 60 -14.90 0.64 1.70
N PHE A 61 -14.09 -0.12 2.44
CA PHE A 61 -12.70 -0.43 2.10
C PHE A 61 -12.49 -1.90 1.68
N LEU A 62 -13.52 -2.75 1.73
CA LEU A 62 -13.42 -4.12 1.24
C LEU A 62 -13.07 -4.20 -0.24
N ALA A 63 -13.54 -3.25 -1.06
CA ALA A 63 -13.18 -3.19 -2.47
C ALA A 63 -11.66 -3.02 -2.68
N VAL A 64 -10.97 -2.36 -1.74
CA VAL A 64 -9.51 -2.21 -1.76
C VAL A 64 -8.84 -3.57 -1.56
N GLY A 65 -9.25 -4.30 -0.53
CA GLY A 65 -8.74 -5.66 -0.26
C GLY A 65 -9.02 -6.62 -1.42
N VAL A 66 -10.24 -6.60 -1.95
CA VAL A 66 -10.68 -7.45 -3.07
C VAL A 66 -9.85 -7.17 -4.32
N ALA A 67 -9.73 -5.90 -4.72
CA ALA A 67 -8.91 -5.52 -5.86
C ALA A 67 -7.45 -5.95 -5.69
N LEU A 68 -6.93 -5.89 -4.46
CA LEU A 68 -5.55 -6.27 -4.18
C LEU A 68 -5.35 -7.77 -4.34
N ILE A 69 -6.25 -8.60 -3.80
CA ILE A 69 -6.09 -10.06 -3.84
C ILE A 69 -6.45 -10.69 -5.19
N SER A 70 -7.37 -10.08 -5.95
CA SER A 70 -7.74 -10.56 -7.28
C SER A 70 -6.69 -10.22 -8.34
N ASN A 71 -5.88 -9.18 -8.11
CA ASN A 71 -4.86 -8.77 -9.04
C ASN A 71 -3.45 -9.11 -8.52
N ALA A 72 -3.01 -8.51 -7.41
CA ALA A 72 -1.63 -8.57 -6.92
C ALA A 72 -1.28 -9.87 -6.19
N TYR A 73 -2.25 -10.57 -5.61
CA TYR A 73 -1.99 -11.82 -4.89
C TYR A 73 -2.73 -13.02 -5.50
N ALA A 74 -3.14 -12.93 -6.77
CA ALA A 74 -3.87 -13.98 -7.45
C ALA A 74 -3.07 -15.29 -7.57
N HIS A 75 -1.75 -15.19 -7.62
CA HIS A 75 -0.80 -16.31 -7.71
C HIS A 75 -0.67 -17.12 -6.42
N LEU A 76 -1.09 -16.57 -5.27
CA LEU A 76 -1.02 -17.32 -4.01
C LEU A 76 -1.98 -18.51 -4.05
N PRO A 77 -1.50 -19.73 -3.80
CA PRO A 77 -2.30 -20.94 -3.98
C PRO A 77 -3.39 -21.07 -2.91
N ASP A 78 -3.10 -20.66 -1.67
CA ASP A 78 -4.02 -20.81 -0.56
C ASP A 78 -5.10 -19.72 -0.55
N ARG A 79 -6.35 -20.15 -0.66
CA ARG A 79 -7.51 -19.27 -0.68
C ARG A 79 -7.73 -18.58 0.67
N SER A 80 -7.47 -19.28 1.77
CA SER A 80 -7.64 -18.73 3.13
C SER A 80 -6.69 -17.57 3.37
N THR A 81 -5.43 -17.71 2.98
CA THR A 81 -4.40 -16.66 3.05
C THR A 81 -4.78 -15.44 2.21
N ARG A 82 -5.27 -15.62 0.98
CA ARG A 82 -5.76 -14.50 0.17
C ARG A 82 -6.93 -13.79 0.84
N MET A 83 -7.89 -14.52 1.41
CA MET A 83 -9.00 -13.91 2.13
C MET A 83 -8.54 -13.12 3.36
N TRP A 84 -7.60 -13.68 4.13
CA TRP A 84 -6.97 -12.98 5.25
C TRP A 84 -6.27 -11.69 4.81
N ILE A 85 -5.50 -11.70 3.71
CA ILE A 85 -4.89 -10.48 3.13
C ILE A 85 -5.94 -9.44 2.79
N CYS A 86 -7.07 -9.85 2.17
CA CYS A 86 -8.15 -8.94 1.82
C CYS A 86 -8.73 -8.23 3.06
N LEU A 87 -9.06 -8.99 4.11
CA LEU A 87 -9.61 -8.44 5.35
C LEU A 87 -8.58 -7.57 6.09
N TYR A 88 -7.32 -8.02 6.15
CA TYR A 88 -6.21 -7.25 6.71
C TYR A 88 -6.07 -5.88 6.03
N THR A 89 -6.05 -5.85 4.70
CA THR A 89 -5.98 -4.61 3.93
C THR A 89 -7.18 -3.71 4.17
N ALA A 90 -8.40 -4.25 4.17
CA ALA A 90 -9.61 -3.48 4.42
C ALA A 90 -9.63 -2.84 5.82
N VAL A 91 -9.24 -3.62 6.84
CA VAL A 91 -9.14 -3.16 8.24
C VAL A 91 -8.07 -2.06 8.37
N CYS A 92 -6.86 -2.27 7.85
CA CYS A 92 -5.80 -1.25 7.93
C CYS A 92 -6.23 0.05 7.23
N THR A 93 -6.85 -0.05 6.05
CA THR A 93 -7.34 1.13 5.32
C THR A 93 -8.45 1.85 6.07
N THR A 94 -9.31 1.12 6.79
CA THR A 94 -10.36 1.72 7.61
C THR A 94 -9.78 2.49 8.79
N ILE A 95 -8.76 1.93 9.46
CA ILE A 95 -8.08 2.60 10.58
C ILE A 95 -7.39 3.88 10.10
N ASP A 96 -6.68 3.81 8.96
CA ASP A 96 -6.04 4.98 8.33
C ASP A 96 -7.04 6.11 8.04
N ASP A 97 -8.16 5.78 7.40
CA ASP A 97 -9.22 6.75 7.05
C ASP A 97 -9.90 7.38 8.28
N ILE A 98 -10.12 6.61 9.35
CA ILE A 98 -10.67 7.13 10.61
C ILE A 98 -9.69 8.13 11.24
N VAL A 99 -8.40 7.78 11.29
CA VAL A 99 -7.37 8.66 11.87
C VAL A 99 -7.16 9.92 11.04
N ASP A 100 -7.12 9.81 9.71
CA ASP A 100 -6.98 10.96 8.81
C ASP A 100 -8.13 11.98 9.00
N LYS A 101 -9.36 11.49 9.22
CA LYS A 101 -10.53 12.30 9.59
C LYS A 101 -10.46 12.92 10.99
N GLY A 102 -9.37 12.68 11.73
CA GLY A 102 -9.14 13.18 13.08
C GLY A 102 -10.00 12.49 14.14
N GLN A 103 -10.50 11.28 13.84
CA GLN A 103 -11.37 10.52 14.74
C GLN A 103 -10.56 9.48 15.52
N ASP A 104 -10.97 9.22 16.76
CA ASP A 104 -10.55 8.09 17.60
C ASP A 104 -9.03 7.84 17.80
N ILE A 105 -8.20 8.86 17.58
CA ILE A 105 -6.74 8.78 17.79
C ILE A 105 -6.36 8.27 19.19
N THR A 106 -7.16 8.60 20.22
CA THR A 106 -6.97 8.17 21.61
C THR A 106 -6.92 6.65 21.75
N HIS A 107 -7.70 5.93 20.95
CA HIS A 107 -7.75 4.46 20.99
C HIS A 107 -6.53 3.85 20.27
N VAL A 108 -6.13 4.44 19.14
CA VAL A 108 -4.95 4.05 18.37
C VAL A 108 -3.67 4.16 19.22
N TYR A 109 -3.57 5.18 20.07
CA TYR A 109 -2.45 5.39 21.00
C TYR A 109 -2.11 4.18 21.88
N ARG A 110 -3.13 3.38 22.21
CA ARG A 110 -3.02 2.25 23.13
C ARG A 110 -2.97 0.92 22.41
N PHE A 111 -3.10 0.88 21.09
CA PHE A 111 -3.20 -0.37 20.34
C PHE A 111 -1.98 -1.27 20.54
N ASN A 112 -0.77 -0.78 20.29
CA ASN A 112 0.46 -1.58 20.41
C ASN A 112 0.70 -2.08 21.84
N GLU A 113 0.48 -1.21 22.85
CA GLU A 113 0.59 -1.57 24.27
C GLU A 113 -0.39 -2.69 24.64
N ARG A 114 -1.65 -2.57 24.20
CA ARG A 114 -2.71 -3.56 24.46
C ARG A 114 -2.45 -4.86 23.72
N PHE A 115 -2.02 -4.79 22.47
CA PHE A 115 -1.67 -5.96 21.66
C PHE A 115 -0.59 -6.79 22.35
N ALA A 116 0.51 -6.15 22.77
CA ALA A 116 1.64 -6.77 23.45
C ALA A 116 1.27 -7.32 24.84
N SER A 117 0.36 -6.65 25.54
CA SER A 117 -0.10 -7.04 26.89
C SER A 117 -1.34 -7.95 26.87
N CYS A 118 -1.76 -8.42 25.69
CA CYS A 118 -2.96 -9.22 25.46
C CYS A 118 -4.23 -8.63 26.12
N GLN A 119 -4.35 -7.30 26.10
CA GLN A 119 -5.52 -6.59 26.61
C GLN A 119 -6.53 -6.33 25.48
N PRO A 120 -7.85 -6.30 25.78
CA PRO A 120 -8.86 -5.96 24.79
C PRO A 120 -8.63 -4.58 24.15
N GLN A 121 -8.85 -4.48 22.84
CA GLN A 121 -8.81 -3.21 22.13
C GLN A 121 -10.04 -2.34 22.46
N ALA A 122 -9.95 -1.04 22.18
CA ALA A 122 -10.94 -0.07 22.63
C ALA A 122 -12.17 0.03 21.70
N ASP A 123 -12.01 -0.34 20.43
CA ASP A 123 -13.06 -0.30 19.43
C ASP A 123 -13.06 -1.57 18.54
N PRO A 124 -14.15 -1.80 17.77
CA PRO A 124 -14.29 -3.01 16.95
C PRO A 124 -13.27 -3.17 15.83
N VAL A 125 -12.81 -2.10 15.18
CA VAL A 125 -11.89 -2.21 14.03
C VAL A 125 -10.46 -2.49 14.51
N LEU A 126 -10.04 -1.88 15.63
CA LEU A 126 -8.79 -2.25 16.30
C LEU A 126 -8.85 -3.68 16.83
N THR A 127 -10.00 -4.12 17.36
CA THR A 127 -10.19 -5.53 17.76
C THR A 127 -10.04 -6.47 16.57
N ALA A 128 -10.56 -6.09 15.40
CA ALA A 128 -10.40 -6.87 14.16
C ALA A 128 -8.93 -6.93 13.72
N LEU A 129 -8.19 -5.81 13.77
CA LEU A 129 -6.76 -5.82 13.46
C LEU A 129 -5.99 -6.73 14.40
N ASP A 130 -6.20 -6.61 15.72
CA ASP A 130 -5.57 -7.46 16.73
C ASP A 130 -5.78 -8.95 16.43
N ALA A 131 -7.03 -9.36 16.13
CA ALA A 131 -7.36 -10.73 15.78
C ALA A 131 -6.63 -11.21 14.51
N LEU A 132 -6.63 -10.40 13.44
CA LEU A 132 -5.95 -10.73 12.19
C LEU A 132 -4.42 -10.84 12.36
N LEU A 133 -3.82 -9.99 13.19
CA LEU A 133 -2.39 -10.07 13.52
C LEU A 133 -2.05 -11.35 14.29
N ARG A 134 -2.95 -11.84 15.15
CA ARG A 134 -2.75 -13.13 15.84
C ARG A 134 -2.94 -14.33 14.90
N GLU A 135 -3.77 -14.19 13.87
CA GLU A 135 -4.05 -15.25 12.89
C GLU A 135 -2.90 -15.47 11.90
N VAL A 136 -1.98 -14.52 11.74
CA VAL A 136 -0.88 -14.58 10.76
C VAL A 136 -0.05 -15.87 10.81
N VAL A 137 0.07 -16.49 11.99
CA VAL A 137 0.83 -17.74 12.21
C VAL A 137 0.18 -18.96 11.54
N HIS A 138 -1.08 -18.84 11.13
CA HIS A 138 -1.78 -19.85 10.35
C HIS A 138 -1.51 -19.72 8.85
N HIS A 139 -0.93 -18.59 8.41
CA HIS A 139 -0.68 -18.27 7.02
C HIS A 139 0.80 -18.31 6.66
N TYR A 140 1.68 -17.89 7.56
CA TYR A 140 3.13 -17.77 7.28
C TYR A 140 4.00 -18.46 8.34
N PRO A 141 5.26 -18.81 8.01
CA PRO A 141 6.20 -19.35 8.98
C PRO A 141 6.54 -18.34 10.10
N PRO A 142 6.96 -18.80 11.29
CA PRO A 142 7.10 -17.95 12.48
C PRO A 142 7.94 -16.68 12.29
N LEU A 143 9.06 -16.75 11.57
CA LEU A 143 9.90 -15.58 11.33
C LEU A 143 9.20 -14.55 10.42
N VAL A 144 8.53 -15.02 9.36
CA VAL A 144 7.77 -14.16 8.44
C VAL A 144 6.57 -13.53 9.16
N SER A 145 5.86 -14.32 9.95
CA SER A 145 4.79 -13.84 10.84
C SER A 145 5.24 -12.71 11.76
N ASN A 146 6.41 -12.84 12.39
CA ASN A 146 6.95 -11.80 13.28
C ASN A 146 7.23 -10.49 12.51
N LEU A 147 7.76 -10.59 11.30
CA LEU A 147 8.06 -9.41 10.47
C LEU A 147 6.77 -8.73 9.98
N ILE A 148 5.74 -9.50 9.59
CA ILE A 148 4.42 -8.99 9.24
C ILE A 148 3.82 -8.23 10.43
N VAL A 149 3.76 -8.85 11.61
CA VAL A 149 3.20 -8.21 12.83
C VAL A 149 3.98 -6.93 13.16
N THR A 150 5.31 -6.97 13.09
CA THR A 150 6.15 -5.80 13.35
C THR A 150 5.84 -4.67 12.36
N SER A 151 5.68 -4.98 11.07
CA SER A 151 5.27 -4.01 10.05
C SER A 151 3.91 -3.39 10.39
N SER A 152 2.94 -4.18 10.84
CA SER A 152 1.62 -3.67 11.20
C SER A 152 1.64 -2.79 12.45
N LEU A 153 2.44 -3.13 13.46
CA LEU A 153 2.63 -2.28 14.65
C LEU A 153 3.36 -0.97 14.32
N ASN A 154 4.28 -0.99 13.34
CA ASN A 154 4.93 0.21 12.81
C ASN A 154 3.93 1.11 12.08
N PHE A 155 3.03 0.53 11.28
CA PHE A 155 1.94 1.28 10.65
C PHE A 155 1.04 1.96 11.68
N VAL A 156 0.61 1.26 12.73
CA VAL A 156 -0.18 1.91 13.79
C VAL A 156 0.60 3.03 14.47
N SER A 157 1.91 2.87 14.66
CA SER A 157 2.77 3.93 15.20
C SER A 157 2.92 5.11 14.23
N SER A 158 2.92 4.87 12.92
CA SER A 158 3.02 5.95 11.93
C SER A 158 1.78 6.82 11.92
N LEU A 159 0.58 6.25 12.11
CA LEU A 159 -0.66 7.02 12.24
C LEU A 159 -0.58 8.02 13.41
N LEU A 160 0.05 7.61 14.52
CA LEU A 160 0.32 8.49 15.66
C LEU A 160 1.40 9.52 15.35
N LEU A 161 2.46 9.13 14.64
CA LEU A 161 3.52 10.03 14.20
C LEU A 161 2.95 11.13 13.30
N ASP A 162 2.12 10.79 12.32
CA ASP A 162 1.49 11.73 11.40
C ASP A 162 0.55 12.70 12.16
N HIS A 163 -0.16 12.20 13.17
CA HIS A 163 -0.97 13.03 14.06
C HIS A 163 -0.13 14.02 14.87
N GLU A 164 0.91 13.55 15.56
CA GLU A 164 1.78 14.37 16.43
C GLU A 164 2.63 15.36 15.64
N THR A 165 2.97 15.03 14.40
CA THR A 165 3.79 15.88 13.53
C THR A 165 2.94 16.71 12.56
N LYS A 166 1.62 16.76 12.75
CA LYS A 166 0.73 17.56 11.91
C LYS A 166 1.11 19.03 11.94
N GLY A 167 1.45 19.59 10.77
CA GLY A 167 1.90 20.97 10.62
C GLY A 167 3.36 21.21 11.05
N MET A 168 4.11 20.15 11.39
CA MET A 168 5.54 20.23 11.66
C MET A 168 6.27 20.70 10.40
N LYS A 169 7.17 21.67 10.57
CA LYS A 169 8.07 22.07 9.49
C LYS A 169 9.18 21.03 9.33
N ILE A 170 9.27 20.44 8.15
CA ILE A 170 10.38 19.53 7.81
C ILE A 170 11.66 20.33 7.60
N SER A 171 12.75 19.85 8.21
CA SER A 171 14.08 20.44 8.01
C SER A 171 14.67 19.99 6.68
N ALA A 172 15.27 20.91 5.92
CA ALA A 172 16.08 20.56 4.76
C ALA A 172 17.34 19.76 5.14
N ASP A 173 17.77 19.85 6.41
CA ASP A 173 18.89 19.06 6.95
C ASP A 173 18.49 17.63 7.36
N ALA A 174 17.24 17.22 7.08
CA ALA A 174 16.72 15.88 7.36
C ALA A 174 16.27 15.14 6.07
N PRO A 175 17.18 14.92 5.11
CA PRO A 175 16.82 14.37 3.79
C PRO A 175 16.28 12.93 3.82
N LEU A 176 16.53 12.19 4.90
CA LEU A 176 16.06 10.81 5.08
C LEU A 176 14.72 10.70 5.83
N TYR A 177 14.20 11.82 6.37
CA TYR A 177 12.94 11.81 7.11
C TYR A 177 11.74 11.35 6.28
N PRO A 178 11.56 11.79 5.02
CA PRO A 178 10.43 11.33 4.20
C PRO A 178 10.43 9.80 4.04
N GLU A 179 11.60 9.22 3.78
CA GLU A 179 11.78 7.78 3.62
C GLU A 179 11.49 7.03 4.92
N TYR A 180 12.04 7.50 6.04
CA TYR A 180 11.76 6.94 7.35
C TYR A 180 10.27 6.91 7.68
N SER A 181 9.57 8.03 7.46
CA SER A 181 8.12 8.13 7.70
C SER A 181 7.35 7.15 6.81
N ARG A 182 7.72 7.07 5.53
CA ARG A 182 7.07 6.19 4.55
C ARG A 182 7.30 4.71 4.80
N LEU A 183 8.49 4.34 5.29
CA LEU A 183 8.80 2.96 5.69
C LEU A 183 7.91 2.48 6.85
N LEU A 184 7.52 3.37 7.77
CA LEU A 184 6.61 3.02 8.85
C LEU A 184 5.15 2.91 8.37
N SER A 185 4.69 3.85 7.56
CA SER A 185 3.27 3.94 7.15
C SER A 185 2.88 3.01 6.02
N GLY A 186 3.81 2.64 5.15
CA GLY A 186 3.48 1.97 3.89
C GLY A 186 3.14 0.48 3.97
N LEU A 187 3.31 -0.17 5.14
CA LEU A 187 3.11 -1.61 5.30
C LEU A 187 3.93 -2.48 4.31
N ALA A 188 4.99 -1.91 3.73
CA ALA A 188 5.72 -2.54 2.63
C ALA A 188 6.44 -3.84 3.04
N ASP A 189 6.84 -3.96 4.31
CA ASP A 189 7.36 -5.23 4.84
C ASP A 189 6.27 -6.30 4.80
N ALA A 190 5.09 -6.02 5.36
CA ALA A 190 3.97 -6.97 5.35
C ALA A 190 3.57 -7.35 3.91
N TYR A 191 3.32 -6.37 3.06
CA TYR A 191 2.91 -6.60 1.67
C TYR A 191 4.00 -7.31 0.86
N GLY A 192 5.28 -6.96 1.03
CA GLY A 192 6.39 -7.64 0.36
C GLY A 192 6.52 -9.10 0.79
N LEU A 193 6.29 -9.40 2.07
CA LEU A 193 6.32 -10.78 2.58
C LEU A 193 5.12 -11.61 2.11
N PHE A 194 3.96 -10.99 1.87
CA PHE A 194 2.79 -11.70 1.36
C PHE A 194 2.97 -12.23 -0.06
N ILE A 195 3.91 -11.68 -0.82
CA ILE A 195 4.17 -12.08 -2.21
C ILE A 195 4.57 -13.55 -2.30
N PHE A 196 5.33 -14.04 -1.33
CA PHE A 196 6.02 -15.31 -1.40
C PHE A 196 5.20 -16.42 -0.74
N PRO A 197 4.99 -17.57 -1.42
CA PRO A 197 4.30 -18.71 -0.83
C PRO A 197 4.95 -19.14 0.50
N PRO A 198 4.17 -19.55 1.52
CA PRO A 198 4.71 -19.94 2.83
C PRO A 198 5.71 -21.10 2.80
N ALA A 199 5.67 -21.93 1.74
CA ALA A 199 6.58 -23.04 1.53
C ALA A 199 7.95 -22.61 0.93
N LEU A 200 8.03 -21.42 0.34
CA LEU A 200 9.25 -20.91 -0.27
C LEU A 200 10.28 -20.54 0.82
N PRO A 201 11.52 -21.06 0.77
CA PRO A 201 12.51 -20.76 1.79
C PRO A 201 12.84 -19.27 1.84
N LEU A 202 12.86 -18.70 3.05
CA LEU A 202 13.14 -17.27 3.28
C LEU A 202 14.44 -16.81 2.60
N GLY A 203 15.46 -17.68 2.55
CA GLY A 203 16.75 -17.38 1.93
C GLY A 203 16.69 -17.01 0.45
N GLU A 204 15.65 -17.47 -0.27
CA GLU A 204 15.51 -17.24 -1.71
C GLU A 204 15.02 -15.84 -2.06
N TYR A 205 14.38 -15.13 -1.11
CA TYR A 205 13.80 -13.80 -1.39
C TYR A 205 14.18 -12.71 -0.38
N ILE A 206 14.60 -13.05 0.84
CA ILE A 206 14.78 -12.04 1.90
C ILE A 206 15.79 -10.93 1.54
N GLN A 207 16.78 -11.24 0.70
CA GLN A 207 17.78 -10.27 0.26
C GLN A 207 17.19 -9.17 -0.65
N CYS A 208 16.06 -9.42 -1.32
CA CYS A 208 15.41 -8.42 -2.16
C CYS A 208 14.54 -7.45 -1.36
N MET A 209 14.22 -7.76 -0.09
CA MET A 209 13.27 -6.99 0.71
C MET A 209 13.57 -5.48 0.78
N PRO A 210 14.84 -5.00 0.92
CA PRO A 210 15.11 -3.57 0.92
C PRO A 210 14.62 -2.85 -0.34
N ASP A 211 14.97 -3.38 -1.52
CA ASP A 211 14.53 -2.84 -2.80
C ASP A 211 13.02 -3.06 -3.03
N LEU A 212 12.50 -4.23 -2.66
CA LEU A 212 11.08 -4.56 -2.82
C LEU A 212 10.17 -3.64 -2.01
N LYS A 213 10.56 -3.28 -0.79
CA LYS A 213 9.79 -2.31 0.02
C LYS A 213 9.72 -0.95 -0.65
N PHE A 214 10.86 -0.51 -1.19
CA PHE A 214 10.98 0.72 -1.95
C PHE A 214 10.06 0.67 -3.18
N VAL A 215 10.07 -0.44 -3.92
CA VAL A 215 9.19 -0.68 -5.07
C VAL A 215 7.71 -0.56 -4.67
N ILE A 216 7.28 -1.24 -3.61
CA ILE A 216 5.87 -1.25 -3.18
C ILE A 216 5.41 0.17 -2.79
N ASN A 217 6.13 0.83 -1.90
CA ASN A 217 5.78 2.17 -1.41
C ASN A 217 5.72 3.19 -2.54
N HIS A 218 6.75 3.23 -3.38
CA HIS A 218 6.88 4.32 -4.33
C HIS A 218 6.17 4.04 -5.64
N THR A 219 5.88 2.79 -5.97
CA THR A 219 4.88 2.50 -7.01
C THR A 219 3.52 3.07 -6.60
N ASN A 220 3.13 2.92 -5.33
CA ASN A 220 1.92 3.55 -4.82
C ASN A 220 2.01 5.08 -4.90
N ASP A 221 3.10 5.70 -4.40
CA ASP A 221 3.28 7.16 -4.43
C ASP A 221 3.27 7.74 -5.86
N ILE A 222 3.86 7.04 -6.84
CA ILE A 222 3.88 7.44 -8.25
C ILE A 222 2.48 7.34 -8.85
N LEU A 223 1.76 6.24 -8.62
CA LEU A 223 0.44 5.99 -9.20
C LEU A 223 -0.68 6.77 -8.50
N SER A 224 -0.49 7.17 -7.23
CA SER A 224 -1.42 8.03 -6.50
C SER A 224 -1.17 9.51 -6.73
N TYR A 225 0.02 9.92 -7.17
CA TYR A 225 0.38 11.34 -7.28
C TYR A 225 -0.66 12.20 -8.02
N TYR A 226 -1.21 11.70 -9.13
CA TYR A 226 -2.23 12.45 -9.88
C TYR A 226 -3.47 12.77 -9.02
N LYS A 227 -4.01 11.78 -8.28
CA LYS A 227 -5.19 11.99 -7.43
C LYS A 227 -4.88 12.98 -6.30
N GLU A 228 -3.68 12.91 -5.75
CA GLU A 228 -3.25 13.73 -4.61
C GLU A 228 -3.11 15.20 -5.03
N GLU A 229 -2.54 15.45 -6.22
CA GLU A 229 -2.39 16.81 -6.73
C GLU A 229 -3.75 17.48 -7.04
N ILE A 230 -4.71 16.77 -7.64
CA ILE A 230 -6.05 17.35 -7.91
C ILE A 230 -6.90 17.52 -6.63
N GLU A 231 -6.61 16.75 -5.58
CA GLU A 231 -7.23 16.86 -4.26
C GLU A 231 -6.57 17.94 -3.39
N GLY A 232 -5.44 18.50 -3.85
CA GLY A 232 -4.71 19.54 -3.13
C GLY A 232 -3.97 19.00 -1.91
N GLU A 233 -3.67 17.70 -1.89
CA GLU A 233 -2.86 17.09 -0.84
C GLU A 233 -1.46 17.71 -0.84
N THR A 234 -1.03 18.19 0.31
CA THR A 234 0.28 18.86 0.49
C THR A 234 1.22 18.09 1.40
N VAL A 235 0.72 17.02 2.03
CA VAL A 235 1.45 16.17 2.96
C VAL A 235 1.44 14.74 2.41
N ASN A 236 2.15 14.56 1.29
CA ASN A 236 2.43 13.27 0.67
C ASN A 236 3.94 13.09 0.49
N TYR A 237 4.39 11.87 0.19
CA TYR A 237 5.82 11.57 0.06
C TYR A 237 6.53 12.49 -0.93
N LEU A 238 5.95 12.72 -2.12
CA LEU A 238 6.54 13.56 -3.15
C LEU A 238 6.67 15.02 -2.73
N SER A 239 5.70 15.56 -2.00
CA SER A 239 5.78 16.91 -1.43
C SER A 239 6.87 17.00 -0.36
N LEU A 240 6.99 15.99 0.50
CA LEU A 240 8.05 15.91 1.52
C LEU A 240 9.44 15.76 0.90
N MET A 241 9.58 14.93 -0.13
CA MET A 241 10.81 14.76 -0.90
C MET A 241 11.20 16.06 -1.61
N ALA A 242 10.25 16.73 -2.26
CA ALA A 242 10.50 18.00 -2.93
C ALA A 242 11.02 19.08 -1.96
N VAL A 243 10.41 19.20 -0.78
CA VAL A 243 10.85 20.15 0.25
C VAL A 243 12.22 19.77 0.82
N SER A 244 12.41 18.50 1.21
CA SER A 244 13.65 18.05 1.86
C SER A 244 14.87 18.09 0.95
N LEU A 245 14.69 17.87 -0.36
CA LEU A 245 15.77 17.88 -1.34
C LEU A 245 15.86 19.19 -2.15
N ALA A 246 15.05 20.20 -1.81
CA ALA A 246 14.94 21.46 -2.56
C ALA A 246 14.69 21.25 -4.07
N LEU A 247 13.83 20.30 -4.41
CA LEU A 247 13.43 19.96 -5.78
C LEU A 247 12.07 20.58 -6.11
N THR A 248 11.77 20.69 -7.40
CA THR A 248 10.37 20.83 -7.82
C THR A 248 9.63 19.50 -7.63
N LYS A 249 8.30 19.52 -7.48
CA LYS A 249 7.53 18.25 -7.43
C LYS A 249 7.70 17.39 -8.68
N GLN A 250 7.90 18.03 -9.85
CA GLN A 250 8.19 17.35 -11.10
C GLN A 250 9.53 16.62 -11.06
N ASP A 251 10.58 17.29 -10.58
CA ASP A 251 11.90 16.67 -10.43
C ASP A 251 11.89 15.56 -9.39
N ALA A 252 11.15 15.74 -8.28
CA ALA A 252 10.94 14.70 -7.28
C ALA A 252 10.23 13.47 -7.86
N LEU A 253 9.16 13.65 -8.66
CA LEU A 253 8.46 12.55 -9.33
C LEU A 253 9.38 11.81 -10.30
N HIS A 254 10.17 12.54 -11.10
CA HIS A 254 11.13 11.94 -12.01
C HIS A 254 12.18 11.13 -11.27
N GLN A 255 12.82 11.72 -10.24
CA GLN A 255 13.84 11.05 -9.44
C GLN A 255 13.27 9.82 -8.70
N LEU A 256 12.05 9.93 -8.15
CA LEU A 256 11.38 8.80 -7.49
C LEU A 256 11.10 7.66 -8.48
N SER A 257 10.64 8.01 -9.69
CA SER A 257 10.40 7.03 -10.76
C SER A 257 11.69 6.29 -11.13
N GLU A 258 12.79 7.01 -11.35
CA GLU A 258 14.08 6.40 -11.68
C GLU A 258 14.59 5.46 -10.58
N ASN A 259 14.51 5.90 -9.32
CA ASN A 259 14.92 5.08 -8.19
C ASN A 259 14.04 3.84 -8.06
N THR A 260 12.73 3.96 -8.28
CA THR A 260 11.78 2.85 -8.18
C THR A 260 12.03 1.81 -9.28
N ILE A 261 12.32 2.27 -10.51
CA ILE A 261 12.69 1.39 -11.62
C ILE A 261 14.00 0.65 -11.32
N GLN A 262 14.99 1.34 -10.75
CA GLN A 262 16.24 0.70 -10.36
C GLN A 262 16.03 -0.36 -9.26
N ALA A 263 15.24 -0.06 -8.24
CA ALA A 263 14.89 -1.00 -7.18
C ALA A 263 14.10 -2.22 -7.72
N HIS A 264 13.20 -2.00 -8.69
CA HIS A 264 12.51 -3.08 -9.41
C HIS A 264 13.51 -4.01 -10.11
N HIS A 265 14.46 -3.46 -10.86
CA HIS A 265 15.51 -4.26 -11.51
C HIS A 265 16.40 -5.00 -10.51
N ASN A 266 16.79 -4.36 -9.40
CA ASN A 266 17.58 -5.01 -8.36
C ASN A 266 16.83 -6.20 -7.76
N THR A 267 15.54 -6.00 -7.43
CA THR A 267 14.66 -7.05 -6.92
C THR A 267 14.61 -8.24 -7.88
N MET A 268 14.40 -7.98 -9.17
CA MET A 268 14.43 -9.00 -10.21
C MET A 268 15.77 -9.75 -10.27
N GLN A 269 16.91 -9.06 -10.19
CA GLN A 269 18.22 -9.73 -10.23
C GLN A 269 18.47 -10.61 -9.02
N VAL A 270 18.02 -10.20 -7.83
CA VAL A 270 18.16 -10.99 -6.60
C VAL A 270 17.31 -12.25 -6.67
N LEU A 271 16.08 -12.16 -7.20
CA LEU A 271 15.14 -13.28 -7.26
C LEU A 271 15.40 -14.23 -8.44
N ARG A 272 16.06 -13.77 -9.50
CA ARG A 272 16.32 -14.55 -10.73
C ARG A 272 16.86 -15.98 -10.54
N PRO A 273 17.73 -16.27 -9.55
CA PRO A 273 18.22 -17.63 -9.32
C PRO A 273 17.12 -18.64 -8.95
N ASP A 274 16.02 -18.19 -8.34
CA ASP A 274 14.89 -19.01 -7.94
C ASP A 274 13.64 -18.66 -8.77
N THR A 275 13.17 -19.62 -9.58
CA THR A 275 12.06 -19.38 -10.51
C THR A 275 10.74 -19.12 -9.80
N GLU A 276 10.46 -19.82 -8.69
CA GLU A 276 9.20 -19.64 -7.94
C GLU A 276 9.16 -18.25 -7.28
N ALA A 277 10.27 -17.81 -6.69
CA ALA A 277 10.40 -16.48 -6.09
C ALA A 277 10.25 -15.37 -7.15
N CYS A 278 10.92 -15.54 -8.30
CA CYS A 278 10.87 -14.58 -9.40
C CYS A 278 9.46 -14.49 -10.01
N ASP A 279 8.80 -15.62 -10.27
CA ASP A 279 7.46 -15.66 -10.84
C ASP A 279 6.41 -15.07 -9.88
N ALA A 280 6.56 -15.32 -8.57
CA ALA A 280 5.71 -14.72 -7.54
C ALA A 280 5.82 -13.19 -7.53
N PHE A 281 7.04 -12.65 -7.59
CA PHE A 281 7.26 -11.20 -7.65
C PHE A 281 6.72 -10.58 -8.95
N LEU A 282 6.98 -11.19 -10.11
CA LEU A 282 6.47 -10.70 -11.39
C LEU A 282 4.94 -10.69 -11.42
N SER A 283 4.32 -11.78 -10.97
CA SER A 283 2.86 -11.90 -10.87
C SER A 283 2.30 -10.82 -9.95
N PHE A 284 2.93 -10.63 -8.77
CA PHE A 284 2.55 -9.58 -7.84
C PHE A 284 2.67 -8.20 -8.46
N PHE A 285 3.81 -7.87 -9.07
CA PHE A 285 4.07 -6.51 -9.53
C PHE A 285 3.14 -6.11 -10.69
N GLN A 286 2.91 -7.03 -11.64
CA GLN A 286 1.92 -6.84 -12.69
C GLN A 286 0.50 -6.66 -12.10
N GLY A 287 0.13 -7.52 -11.15
CA GLY A 287 -1.15 -7.44 -10.46
C GLY A 287 -1.30 -6.20 -9.56
N TYR A 288 -0.21 -5.69 -8.99
CA TYR A 288 -0.23 -4.50 -8.14
C TYR A 288 -0.55 -3.25 -8.96
N PHE A 289 -0.08 -3.20 -10.20
CA PHE A 289 -0.55 -2.21 -11.16
C PHE A 289 -2.03 -2.41 -11.52
N GLY A 290 -2.47 -3.66 -11.75
CA GLY A 290 -3.89 -4.00 -11.96
C GLY A 290 -4.81 -3.54 -10.82
N PHE A 291 -4.35 -3.67 -9.57
CA PHE A 291 -5.02 -3.14 -8.37
C PHE A 291 -5.22 -1.62 -8.45
N HIS A 292 -4.19 -0.86 -8.84
CA HIS A 292 -4.32 0.60 -9.00
C HIS A 292 -5.26 0.96 -10.15
N ALA A 293 -5.24 0.20 -11.25
CA ALA A 293 -6.14 0.40 -12.38
C ALA A 293 -7.61 0.04 -12.06
N ALA A 294 -7.85 -0.93 -11.17
CA ALA A 294 -9.20 -1.35 -10.78
C ALA A 294 -9.91 -0.34 -9.88
N LEU A 295 -9.16 0.42 -9.08
CA LEU A 295 -9.71 1.35 -8.11
C LEU A 295 -9.79 2.76 -8.68
N ARG A 296 -11.03 3.20 -8.96
CA ARG A 296 -11.36 4.56 -9.44
C ARG A 296 -10.76 5.69 -8.61
N ARG A 297 -10.41 5.43 -7.34
CA ARG A 297 -9.78 6.42 -6.45
C ARG A 297 -8.46 6.97 -7.01
N TYR A 298 -7.71 6.19 -7.79
CA TYR A 298 -6.43 6.62 -8.38
C TYR A 298 -6.60 7.41 -9.68
N LYS A 299 -7.79 7.36 -10.31
CA LYS A 299 -8.14 8.09 -11.54
C LYS A 299 -7.11 7.87 -12.66
N LEU A 300 -6.56 6.65 -12.74
CA LEU A 300 -5.59 6.30 -13.77
C LEU A 300 -6.20 6.37 -15.17
N GLU A 301 -7.52 6.16 -15.30
CA GLU A 301 -8.23 6.32 -16.57
C GLU A 301 -8.10 7.74 -17.16
N ASP A 302 -8.05 8.79 -16.33
CA ASP A 302 -7.96 10.19 -16.78
C ASP A 302 -6.60 10.52 -17.41
N ILE A 303 -5.56 9.81 -16.98
CA ILE A 303 -4.18 10.05 -17.40
C ILE A 303 -3.71 9.03 -18.44
N MET A 304 -4.19 7.78 -18.40
CA MET A 304 -3.72 6.72 -19.29
C MET A 304 -4.56 6.57 -20.56
N LEU A 305 -5.85 6.95 -20.53
CA LEU A 305 -6.67 6.96 -21.74
C LEU A 305 -6.54 8.34 -22.39
N GLU A 306 -6.05 8.39 -23.62
CA GLU A 306 -6.09 9.62 -24.41
C GLU A 306 -7.55 10.07 -24.52
N LYS A 307 -7.86 11.29 -24.07
CA LYS A 307 -9.06 11.97 -24.55
C LYS A 307 -8.80 12.24 -26.03
N SER A 308 -9.41 11.45 -26.90
CA SER A 308 -9.54 11.78 -28.32
C SER A 308 -9.94 13.25 -28.40
N SER A 309 -9.04 14.07 -28.95
CA SER A 309 -9.31 15.49 -29.15
C SER A 309 -10.39 15.58 -30.21
N SER A 310 -11.64 15.81 -29.78
CA SER A 310 -12.74 16.25 -30.65
C SER A 310 -12.72 17.76 -30.78
#